data_AF-A0A3P8K4Y0-F1
#
_entry.id   AF-A0A3P8K4Y0-F1
#
_cell.length_a   1.000
_cell.length_b   1.000
_cell.length_c   1.000
_cell.angle_alpha   90.00
_cell.angle_beta   90.00
_cell.angle_gamma   90.00
#
_symmetry.space_group_name_H-M   'P 1'
#
loop_
_entity.id
_entity.type
_entity.pdbx_description
1 polymer ?
#
loop_
_entity_poly.entity_id
_entity_poly.type
_entity_poly.pdbx_seq_one_letter_code
_entity_poly.pdbx_strand_id
1 'polypeptide(L)'
;MEDNGYVLAESGAILEYLQETYDSTQQLRPQAMADRLQYRFWLHYAEGSLMPLMLMKLVFSSLGKAPVPFGMRTLGSALGKGMQKAWLDRQIATHAAFIEDHLSRWPWFAGENLSMADIQMSFPLLALQSRGGIDGLAHIARWTQRIEQRPAWQRAIERGGPFTLPGA
;
A
#
# COMPACT_ATOMS: atom_id res chain seq x y z
N MET A 1 1.80 -14.79 -10.81
CA MET A 1 3.19 -15.28 -10.76
C MET A 1 3.19 -16.73 -11.19
N GLU A 2 4.18 -17.15 -11.97
CA GLU A 2 4.39 -18.56 -12.31
C GLU A 2 5.73 -19.00 -11.73
N ASP A 3 5.73 -20.07 -10.94
CA ASP A 3 6.94 -20.60 -10.33
C ASP A 3 6.77 -22.09 -9.97
N ASN A 4 7.81 -22.90 -10.19
CA ASN A 4 7.79 -24.35 -9.96
C ASN A 4 6.56 -25.10 -10.54
N GLY A 5 6.02 -24.63 -11.67
CA GLY A 5 4.83 -25.21 -12.31
C GLY A 5 3.49 -24.78 -11.70
N TYR A 6 3.49 -23.91 -10.69
CA TYR A 6 2.30 -23.33 -10.09
C TYR A 6 1.99 -21.96 -10.71
N VAL A 7 0.70 -21.66 -10.86
CA VAL A 7 0.21 -20.34 -11.24
C VAL A 7 -0.50 -19.73 -10.03
N LEU A 8 0.04 -18.63 -9.53
CA LEU A 8 -0.40 -17.97 -8.31
C LEU A 8 -0.94 -16.56 -8.60
N ALA A 9 -2.05 -16.23 -7.97
CA ALA A 9 -2.66 -14.90 -7.93
C ALA A 9 -2.78 -14.44 -6.47
N GLU A 10 -3.17 -13.17 -6.26
CA GLU A 10 -3.20 -12.47 -4.97
C GLU A 10 -1.81 -12.17 -4.39
N SER A 11 -1.56 -10.88 -4.08
CA SER A 11 -0.23 -10.45 -3.62
C SER A 11 0.17 -11.07 -2.28
N GLY A 12 -0.75 -11.13 -1.31
CA GLY A 12 -0.51 -11.80 -0.03
C GLY A 12 -0.13 -13.28 -0.19
N ALA A 13 -0.87 -14.02 -1.02
CA ALA A 13 -0.60 -15.44 -1.28
C ALA A 13 0.75 -15.66 -2.00
N ILE A 14 1.09 -14.77 -2.95
CA ILE A 14 2.40 -14.79 -3.61
C ILE A 14 3.53 -14.56 -2.60
N LEU A 15 3.39 -13.57 -1.69
CA LEU A 15 4.42 -13.29 -0.68
C LEU A 15 4.58 -14.44 0.31
N GLU A 16 3.47 -15.06 0.74
CA GLU A 16 3.51 -16.23 1.61
C GLU A 16 4.22 -17.40 0.93
N TYR A 17 3.88 -17.70 -0.34
CA TYR A 17 4.56 -18.73 -1.12
C TYR A 17 6.06 -18.46 -1.25
N LEU A 18 6.45 -17.22 -1.58
CA LEU A 18 7.87 -16.85 -1.72
C LEU A 18 8.61 -16.96 -0.38
N GLN A 19 7.96 -16.57 0.72
CA GLN A 19 8.54 -16.72 2.05
C GLN A 19 8.73 -18.20 2.42
N GLU A 20 7.72 -19.03 2.22
CA GLU A 20 7.78 -20.47 2.53
C GLU A 20 8.81 -21.21 1.67
N THR A 21 8.95 -20.82 0.40
CA THR A 21 9.81 -21.51 -0.57
C THR A 21 11.26 -21.02 -0.50
N TYR A 22 11.48 -19.71 -0.32
CA TYR A 22 12.80 -19.09 -0.52
C TYR A 22 13.40 -18.41 0.71
N ASP A 23 12.61 -18.12 1.76
CA ASP A 23 13.13 -17.55 3.02
C ASP A 23 13.39 -18.65 4.07
N SER A 24 14.28 -19.59 3.72
CA SER A 24 14.64 -20.72 4.60
C SER A 24 15.23 -20.30 5.94
N THR A 25 15.85 -19.12 5.99
CA THR A 25 16.41 -18.51 7.20
C THR A 25 15.40 -17.69 8.01
N GLN A 26 14.16 -17.55 7.52
CA GLN A 26 13.07 -16.80 8.16
C GLN A 26 13.45 -15.35 8.49
N GLN A 27 14.18 -14.68 7.60
CA GLN A 27 14.61 -13.29 7.76
C GLN A 27 13.45 -12.29 7.65
N LEU A 28 12.41 -12.62 6.87
CA LEU A 28 11.26 -11.74 6.60
C LEU A 28 10.00 -12.19 7.36
N ARG A 29 10.14 -13.19 8.23
CA ARG A 29 9.08 -13.71 9.10
C ARG A 29 9.47 -13.52 10.57
N PRO A 30 8.76 -12.65 11.31
CA PRO A 30 9.02 -12.49 12.73
C PRO A 30 8.80 -13.79 13.51
N GLN A 31 9.60 -13.99 14.56
CA GLN A 31 9.56 -15.20 15.38
C GLN A 31 8.69 -15.04 16.63
N ALA A 32 8.80 -13.88 17.29
CA ALA A 32 8.02 -13.57 18.49
C ALA A 32 6.53 -13.51 18.18
N MET A 33 5.69 -14.06 19.07
CA MET A 33 4.24 -14.11 18.83
C MET A 33 3.62 -12.73 18.64
N ALA A 34 4.05 -11.73 19.42
CA ALA A 34 3.56 -10.36 19.30
C ALA A 34 3.80 -9.78 17.89
N ASP A 35 5.02 -9.91 17.38
CA ASP A 35 5.40 -9.44 16.05
C ASP A 35 4.71 -10.24 14.95
N ARG A 36 4.50 -11.55 15.15
CA ARG A 36 3.70 -12.40 14.23
C ARG A 36 2.24 -12.00 14.15
N LEU A 37 1.67 -11.42 15.20
CA LEU A 37 0.32 -10.88 15.18
C LEU A 37 0.29 -9.57 14.37
N GLN A 38 1.25 -8.67 14.58
CA GLN A 38 1.39 -7.44 13.79
C GLN A 38 1.63 -7.76 12.31
N TYR A 39 2.55 -8.68 12.01
CA TYR A 39 2.83 -9.18 10.68
C TYR A 39 1.56 -9.59 9.92
N ARG A 40 0.76 -10.50 10.52
CA ARG A 40 -0.49 -10.98 9.91
C ARG A 40 -1.49 -9.86 9.72
N PHE A 41 -1.64 -9.01 10.74
CA PHE A 41 -2.55 -7.88 10.69
C PHE A 41 -2.22 -6.97 9.51
N TRP A 42 -0.97 -6.52 9.38
CA TRP A 42 -0.56 -5.58 8.34
C TRP A 42 -0.55 -6.19 6.93
N LEU A 43 -0.21 -7.47 6.80
CA LEU A 43 -0.30 -8.20 5.53
C LEU A 43 -1.74 -8.16 4.98
N HIS A 44 -2.73 -8.53 5.80
CA HIS A 44 -4.14 -8.50 5.38
C HIS A 44 -4.74 -7.09 5.36
N TYR A 45 -4.26 -6.18 6.20
CA TYR A 45 -4.74 -4.80 6.23
C TYR A 45 -4.48 -4.07 4.92
N ALA A 46 -3.32 -4.34 4.28
CA ALA A 46 -2.98 -3.77 2.99
C ALA A 46 -4.08 -4.01 1.95
N GLU A 47 -4.52 -5.26 1.79
CA GLU A 47 -5.50 -5.69 0.79
C GLU A 47 -6.94 -5.46 1.23
N GLY A 48 -7.26 -5.77 2.49
CA GLY A 48 -8.64 -5.75 3.00
C GLY A 48 -9.13 -4.37 3.41
N SER A 49 -8.22 -3.46 3.78
CA SER A 49 -8.60 -2.16 4.36
C SER A 49 -8.13 -0.98 3.50
N LEU A 50 -6.84 -0.90 3.19
CA LEU A 50 -6.27 0.32 2.61
C LEU A 50 -6.39 0.36 1.08
N MET A 51 -6.07 -0.74 0.39
CA MET A 51 -6.13 -0.80 -1.07
C MET A 51 -7.51 -0.52 -1.68
N PRO A 52 -8.63 -0.97 -1.10
CA PRO A 52 -9.96 -0.63 -1.60
C PRO A 52 -10.20 0.88 -1.61
N LEU A 53 -9.76 1.60 -0.57
CA LEU A 53 -9.86 3.06 -0.50
C LEU A 53 -8.97 3.73 -1.55
N MET A 54 -7.78 3.20 -1.78
CA MET A 54 -6.91 3.68 -2.85
C MET A 54 -7.57 3.48 -4.22
N LEU A 55 -8.10 2.29 -4.52
CA LEU A 55 -8.80 2.06 -5.78
C LEU A 55 -9.99 3.01 -5.93
N MET A 56 -10.77 3.21 -4.87
CA MET A 56 -11.93 4.10 -4.92
C MET A 56 -11.52 5.56 -5.15
N LYS A 57 -10.41 6.04 -4.53
CA LYS A 57 -9.87 7.39 -4.77
C LYS A 57 -9.42 7.56 -6.21
N LEU A 58 -8.84 6.53 -6.82
CA LEU A 58 -8.48 6.52 -8.24
C LEU A 58 -9.72 6.58 -9.14
N VAL A 59 -10.73 5.76 -8.86
CA VAL A 59 -11.98 5.75 -9.64
C VAL A 59 -12.65 7.13 -9.57
N PHE A 60 -12.84 7.70 -8.38
CA PHE A 60 -13.49 9.00 -8.23
C PHE A 60 -12.70 10.14 -8.89
N SER A 61 -11.36 10.14 -8.81
CA SER A 61 -10.54 11.14 -9.50
C SER A 61 -10.57 11.02 -11.02
N SER A 62 -11.00 9.86 -11.55
CA SER A 62 -11.18 9.62 -12.98
C SER A 62 -12.57 10.01 -13.52
N LEU A 63 -13.60 10.15 -12.68
CA LEU A 63 -15.01 10.38 -13.07
C LEU A 63 -15.30 11.74 -13.76
N GLY A 64 -14.29 12.56 -14.03
CA GLY A 64 -14.39 13.77 -14.85
C GLY A 64 -13.52 13.76 -16.11
N LYS A 65 -12.77 12.69 -16.35
CA LYS A 65 -11.81 12.57 -17.46
C LYS A 65 -12.44 11.79 -18.63
N ALA A 66 -11.81 11.80 -19.81
CA ALA A 66 -12.23 10.91 -20.91
C ALA A 66 -12.12 9.44 -20.47
N PRO A 67 -13.05 8.54 -20.87
CA PRO A 67 -14.08 8.67 -21.92
C PRO A 67 -15.48 9.13 -21.46
N VAL A 68 -15.66 9.69 -20.27
CA VAL A 68 -17.00 10.07 -19.75
C VAL A 68 -17.68 11.10 -20.67
N PRO A 69 -18.95 10.92 -21.12
CA PRO A 69 -19.66 11.88 -21.98
C PRO A 69 -19.81 13.27 -21.35
N PHE A 70 -19.71 14.34 -22.15
CA PHE A 70 -19.64 15.74 -21.67
C PHE A 70 -20.80 16.15 -20.73
N GLY A 71 -22.04 15.74 -21.03
CA GLY A 71 -23.20 16.03 -20.18
C GLY A 71 -23.22 15.28 -18.84
N MET A 72 -22.55 14.13 -18.75
CA MET A 72 -22.38 13.38 -17.50
C MET A 72 -21.15 13.83 -16.70
N ARG A 73 -20.15 14.45 -17.35
CA ARG A 73 -18.93 14.94 -16.67
C ARG A 73 -19.22 15.99 -15.61
N THR A 74 -20.14 16.93 -15.86
CA THR A 74 -20.40 18.04 -14.92
C THR A 74 -21.12 17.56 -13.66
N LEU A 75 -22.22 16.81 -13.80
CA LEU A 75 -22.94 16.18 -12.68
C LEU A 75 -22.10 15.12 -11.96
N GLY A 76 -21.41 14.25 -12.70
CA GLY A 76 -20.53 13.23 -12.16
C GLY A 76 -19.33 13.80 -11.40
N SER A 77 -18.71 14.87 -11.91
CA SER A 77 -17.58 15.52 -11.22
C SER A 77 -18.00 16.22 -9.92
N ALA A 78 -19.18 16.84 -9.87
CA ALA A 78 -19.68 17.49 -8.66
C ALA A 78 -20.06 16.46 -7.57
N LEU A 79 -20.78 15.39 -7.95
CA LEU A 79 -21.16 14.32 -7.03
C LEU A 79 -19.92 13.55 -6.54
N GLY A 80 -19.00 13.24 -7.45
CA GLY A 80 -17.73 12.58 -7.14
C GLY A 80 -16.87 13.39 -6.18
N LYS A 81 -16.70 14.71 -6.41
CA LYS A 81 -15.96 15.60 -5.50
C LYS A 81 -16.62 15.72 -4.13
N GLY A 82 -17.95 15.75 -4.07
CA GLY A 82 -18.71 15.79 -2.82
C GLY A 82 -18.51 14.54 -1.97
N MET A 83 -18.70 13.35 -2.57
CA MET A 83 -18.52 12.06 -1.89
C MET A 83 -17.06 11.82 -1.50
N GLN A 84 -16.13 12.15 -2.39
CA GLN A 84 -14.70 12.02 -2.15
C GLN A 84 -14.29 12.87 -0.93
N LYS A 85 -14.64 14.15 -0.91
CA LYS A 85 -14.25 15.07 0.17
C LYS A 85 -14.97 14.79 1.50
N ALA A 86 -16.25 14.41 1.45
CA ALA A 86 -17.07 14.25 2.67
C ALA A 86 -16.83 12.91 3.39
N TRP A 87 -16.48 11.86 2.65
CA TRP A 87 -16.38 10.50 3.20
C TRP A 87 -15.00 9.88 2.94
N LEU A 88 -14.57 9.85 1.68
CA LEU A 88 -13.35 9.10 1.32
C LEU A 88 -12.08 9.72 1.89
N ASP A 89 -11.90 11.03 1.74
CA ASP A 89 -10.71 11.72 2.26
C ASP A 89 -10.65 11.64 3.79
N ARG A 90 -11.81 11.65 4.47
CA ARG A 90 -11.87 11.44 5.93
C ARG A 90 -11.46 10.03 6.32
N GLN A 91 -11.93 9.01 5.60
CA GLN A 91 -11.50 7.63 5.88
C GLN A 91 -10.02 7.46 5.62
N ILE A 92 -9.52 7.95 4.49
CA ILE A 92 -8.09 7.84 4.17
C ILE A 92 -7.27 8.59 5.23
N ALA A 93 -7.71 9.76 5.71
CA ALA A 93 -7.06 10.46 6.81
C ALA A 93 -7.03 9.62 8.10
N THR A 94 -8.12 8.93 8.45
CA THR A 94 -8.14 8.00 9.60
C THR A 94 -7.15 6.86 9.44
N HIS A 95 -7.11 6.22 8.26
CA HIS A 95 -6.15 5.15 7.97
C HIS A 95 -4.70 5.66 8.00
N ALA A 96 -4.45 6.84 7.42
CA ALA A 96 -3.14 7.47 7.42
C ALA A 96 -2.68 7.81 8.84
N ALA A 97 -3.55 8.37 9.68
CA ALA A 97 -3.24 8.66 11.08
C ALA A 97 -2.93 7.38 11.88
N PHE A 98 -3.68 6.30 11.66
CA PHE A 98 -3.43 5.01 12.30
C PHE A 98 -2.06 4.42 11.92
N ILE A 99 -1.68 4.52 10.65
CA ILE A 99 -0.39 4.05 10.15
C ILE A 99 0.75 4.95 10.66
N GLU A 100 0.56 6.26 10.62
CA GLU A 100 1.52 7.25 11.12
C GLU A 100 1.82 7.03 12.61
N ASP A 101 0.78 6.82 13.43
CA ASP A 101 0.93 6.49 14.86
C ASP A 101 1.68 5.17 15.08
N HIS A 102 1.39 4.13 14.27
CA HIS A 102 2.13 2.88 14.35
C HIS A 102 3.62 3.06 14.02
N LEU A 103 3.92 3.74 12.90
CA LEU A 103 5.28 3.99 12.44
C LEU A 103 6.03 5.04 13.27
N SER A 104 5.34 5.78 14.14
CA SER A 104 5.98 6.63 15.15
C SER A 104 6.72 5.78 16.20
N ARG A 105 6.18 4.60 16.51
CA ARG A 105 6.65 3.69 17.56
C ARG A 105 7.62 2.63 17.04
N TRP A 106 7.40 2.15 15.81
CA TRP A 106 8.18 1.06 15.23
C TRP A 106 8.83 1.47 13.90
N PRO A 107 10.03 0.97 13.59
CA PRO A 107 10.68 1.26 12.31
C PRO A 107 10.03 0.49 11.14
N TRP A 108 9.36 -0.63 11.40
CA TRP A 108 8.69 -1.49 10.44
C TRP A 108 7.33 -1.96 10.97
N PHE A 109 6.47 -2.48 10.10
CA PHE A 109 5.09 -2.86 10.46
C PHE A 109 5.01 -4.04 11.44
N ALA A 110 6.01 -4.92 11.43
CA ALA A 110 6.06 -6.07 12.32
C ALA A 110 7.12 -5.94 13.42
N GLY A 111 7.43 -4.71 13.84
CA GLY A 111 8.36 -4.42 14.93
C GLY A 111 9.70 -3.86 14.45
N GLU A 112 10.80 -4.38 15.01
CA GLU A 112 12.16 -3.83 14.80
C GLU A 112 12.79 -4.23 13.46
N ASN A 113 12.28 -5.27 12.81
CA ASN A 113 12.86 -5.84 11.59
C ASN A 113 11.89 -5.77 10.41
N LEU A 114 12.44 -5.61 9.20
CA LEU A 114 11.68 -5.70 7.96
C LEU A 114 11.00 -7.07 7.85
N SER A 115 9.76 -7.09 7.40
CA SER A 115 9.03 -8.33 7.10
C SER A 115 8.30 -8.26 5.75
N MET A 116 7.69 -9.37 5.32
CA MET A 116 6.80 -9.34 4.14
C MET A 116 5.60 -8.39 4.33
N ALA A 117 5.21 -8.05 5.57
CA ALA A 117 4.16 -7.06 5.80
C ALA A 117 4.56 -5.67 5.28
N ASP A 118 5.83 -5.29 5.39
CA ASP A 118 6.34 -4.02 4.83
C ASP A 118 6.36 -4.04 3.30
N ILE A 119 6.69 -5.19 2.71
CA ILE A 119 6.66 -5.38 1.25
C ILE A 119 5.22 -5.24 0.76
N GLN A 120 4.26 -5.91 1.42
CA GLN A 120 2.84 -5.82 1.08
C GLN A 120 2.27 -4.41 1.28
N MET A 121 2.65 -3.73 2.37
CA MET A 121 2.19 -2.37 2.68
C MET A 121 2.85 -1.30 1.79
N SER A 122 3.96 -1.60 1.11
CA SER A 122 4.66 -0.61 0.28
C SER A 122 3.80 -0.04 -0.83
N PHE A 123 3.07 -0.89 -1.54
CA PHE A 123 2.22 -0.45 -2.63
C PHE A 123 1.12 0.54 -2.16
N PRO A 124 0.27 0.20 -1.18
CA PRO A 124 -0.76 1.14 -0.71
C PRO A 124 -0.19 2.41 -0.06
N LEU A 125 0.96 2.36 0.61
CA LEU A 125 1.59 3.58 1.18
C LEU A 125 2.12 4.52 0.10
N LEU A 126 2.76 3.99 -0.94
CA LEU A 126 3.17 4.81 -2.08
C LEU A 126 1.96 5.40 -2.83
N ALA A 127 0.88 4.62 -2.96
CA ALA A 127 -0.39 5.12 -3.51
C ALA A 127 -1.01 6.23 -2.65
N LEU A 128 -0.92 6.10 -1.32
CA LEU A 128 -1.38 7.12 -0.38
C LEU A 128 -0.58 8.43 -0.55
N GLN A 129 0.75 8.34 -0.59
CA GLN A 129 1.63 9.51 -0.69
C GLN A 129 1.52 10.23 -2.04
N SER A 130 1.55 9.47 -3.14
CA SER A 130 1.51 10.04 -4.50
C SER A 130 0.24 10.84 -4.78
N ARG A 131 -0.88 10.49 -4.13
CA ARG A 131 -2.18 11.12 -4.38
C ARG A 131 -2.47 12.32 -3.48
N GLY A 132 -1.55 12.63 -2.56
CA GLY A 132 -1.58 13.81 -1.69
C GLY A 132 -2.87 14.01 -0.88
N GLY A 133 -2.98 15.22 -0.30
CA GLY A 133 -4.17 15.68 0.42
C GLY A 133 -4.24 15.29 1.89
N ILE A 134 -3.15 14.74 2.45
CA ILE A 134 -3.05 14.39 3.88
C ILE A 134 -1.71 14.90 4.38
N ASP A 135 -1.78 15.79 5.37
CA ASP A 135 -0.62 16.38 6.03
C ASP A 135 -0.18 15.54 7.23
N GLY A 136 1.02 15.82 7.77
CA GLY A 136 1.50 15.23 9.03
C GLY A 136 1.96 13.77 8.92
N LEU A 137 2.43 13.34 7.75
CA LEU A 137 2.86 11.95 7.48
C LEU A 137 4.39 11.77 7.58
N ALA A 138 5.00 12.30 8.63
CA ALA A 138 6.46 12.33 8.78
C ALA A 138 7.06 10.94 8.99
N HIS A 139 6.39 10.07 9.75
CA HIS A 139 6.83 8.71 10.03
C HIS A 139 6.61 7.79 8.83
N ILE A 140 5.52 7.96 8.08
CA ILE A 140 5.32 7.31 6.78
C ILE A 140 6.41 7.75 5.80
N ALA A 141 6.72 9.05 5.70
CA ALA A 141 7.78 9.55 4.83
C ALA A 141 9.15 8.95 5.20
N ARG A 142 9.46 8.89 6.51
CA ARG A 142 10.67 8.24 7.02
C ARG A 142 10.73 6.75 6.68
N TRP A 143 9.63 6.02 6.85
CA TRP A 143 9.54 4.60 6.48
C TRP A 143 9.74 4.40 4.97
N THR A 144 9.16 5.28 4.16
CA THR A 144 9.29 5.26 2.69
C THR A 144 10.74 5.46 2.26
N GLN A 145 11.40 6.48 2.81
CA GLN A 145 12.82 6.70 2.57
C GLN A 145 13.65 5.48 2.97
N ARG A 146 13.33 4.85 4.11
CA ARG A 146 14.03 3.66 4.59
C ARG A 146 13.87 2.47 3.66
N ILE A 147 12.66 2.19 3.15
CA ILE A 147 12.45 1.06 2.24
C ILE A 147 13.10 1.30 0.88
N GLU A 148 13.05 2.54 0.36
CA GLU A 148 13.62 2.92 -0.94
C GLU A 148 15.15 2.87 -0.97
N GLN A 149 15.80 3.13 0.17
CA GLN A 149 17.26 3.03 0.30
C GLN A 149 17.79 1.59 0.31
N ARG A 150 16.90 0.58 0.40
CA ARG A 150 17.36 -0.81 0.42
C ARG A 150 17.89 -1.23 -0.95
N PRO A 151 19.05 -1.90 -1.03
CA PRO A 151 19.55 -2.42 -2.31
C PRO A 151 18.57 -3.36 -3.02
N ALA A 152 17.77 -4.11 -2.26
CA ALA A 152 16.73 -4.98 -2.82
C ALA A 152 15.60 -4.18 -3.51
N TRP A 153 15.21 -3.02 -2.96
CA TRP A 153 14.23 -2.13 -3.56
C TRP A 153 14.75 -1.56 -4.88
N GLN A 154 15.97 -1.04 -4.87
CA GLN A 154 16.61 -0.48 -6.07
C GLN A 154 16.70 -1.50 -7.20
N ARG A 155 17.16 -2.74 -6.90
CA ARG A 155 17.16 -3.84 -7.88
C ARG A 155 15.77 -4.19 -8.38
N ALA A 156 14.75 -4.12 -7.54
CA ALA A 156 13.36 -4.38 -7.95
C ALA A 156 12.88 -3.30 -8.95
N ILE A 157 13.20 -2.03 -8.72
CA ILE A 157 12.90 -0.93 -9.65
C ILE A 157 13.70 -1.06 -10.96
N GLU A 158 14.98 -1.41 -10.90
CA GLU A 158 15.82 -1.62 -12.08
C GLU A 158 15.27 -2.74 -12.99
N ARG A 159 14.77 -3.83 -12.39
CA ARG A 159 14.23 -4.99 -13.13
C ARG A 159 12.76 -4.83 -13.53
N GLY A 160 11.95 -4.25 -12.67
CA GLY A 160 10.51 -4.11 -12.86
C GLY A 160 10.11 -2.83 -13.62
N GLY A 161 11.04 -1.88 -13.77
CA GLY A 161 10.78 -0.55 -14.29
C GLY A 161 10.38 0.45 -13.19
N PRO A 162 10.37 1.76 -13.52
CA PRO A 162 9.98 2.80 -12.58
C PRO A 162 8.55 2.56 -12.10
N PHE A 163 8.33 2.81 -10.81
CA PHE A 163 7.03 2.63 -10.18
C PHE A 163 6.08 3.77 -10.61
N THR A 164 5.37 3.59 -11.72
CA THR A 164 4.34 4.53 -12.18
C THR A 164 3.00 4.15 -11.59
N LEU A 165 2.50 4.95 -10.64
CA LEU A 165 1.18 4.75 -10.06
C LEU A 165 0.09 5.38 -10.94
N PRO A 166 -0.94 4.62 -11.34
CA PRO A 166 -2.09 5.19 -12.02
C PRO A 166 -2.77 6.26 -11.16
N GLY A 167 -2.94 7.45 -11.75
CA GLY A 167 -3.62 8.59 -11.14
C GLY A 167 -2.78 9.43 -10.17
N ALA A 168 -1.46 9.23 -10.12
CA ALA A 168 -0.51 10.19 -9.59
C ALA A 168 -0.27 11.36 -10.57
#